data_AF-A0A1G6TPE6-F1
#
_entry.id   AF-A0A1G6TPE6-F1
#
_cell.length_a   1.000
_cell.length_b   1.000
_cell.length_c   1.000
_cell.angle_alpha   90.00
_cell.angle_beta   90.00
_cell.angle_gamma   90.00
#
_symmetry.space_group_name_H-M   'P 1'
#
loop_
_entity.id
_entity.type
_entity.pdbx_description
1 polymer ?
#
loop_
_entity_poly.entity_id
_entity_poly.type
_entity_poly.pdbx_seq_one_letter_code
_entity_poly.pdbx_strand_id
1 'polypeptide(L)' 'MDPITSIDRYVPDYAHACEVCGTTPVVAGMKAERLVYLATMCGPCLWNEPKAVDPATWNEAPPD' A
#
# COMPACT_ATOMS: atom_id res chain seq x y z
N MET A 1 -6.84 14.00 12.71
CA MET A 1 -6.22 13.06 11.75
C MET A 1 -5.91 13.87 10.52
N ASP A 2 -4.63 14.14 10.26
CA ASP A 2 -4.21 14.63 8.96
C ASP A 2 -4.68 13.64 7.90
N PRO A 3 -5.35 14.10 6.84
CA PRO A 3 -5.87 13.18 5.86
C PRO A 3 -4.73 12.40 5.21
N ILE A 4 -5.02 11.16 4.82
CA ILE A 4 -4.17 10.28 3.99
C ILE A 4 -3.75 10.97 2.67
N THR A 5 -4.28 12.18 2.37
CA THR A 5 -3.91 13.11 1.27
C THR A 5 -2.44 13.57 1.28
N SER A 6 -1.58 12.96 2.08
CA SER A 6 -0.18 13.32 2.22
C SER A 6 0.78 12.20 1.80
N ILE A 7 0.30 11.08 1.24
CA ILE A 7 1.16 10.02 0.73
C ILE A 7 1.65 10.38 -0.68
N ASP A 8 2.96 10.41 -0.89
CA ASP A 8 3.58 10.63 -2.21
C ASP A 8 3.67 9.32 -3.00
N ARG A 9 3.94 8.20 -2.32
CA ARG A 9 4.02 6.86 -2.92
C ARG A 9 3.69 5.76 -1.92
N TYR A 10 3.18 4.65 -2.44
CA TYR A 10 3.04 3.39 -1.70
C TYR A 10 4.25 2.49 -1.95
N VAL A 11 4.72 1.81 -0.90
CA VAL A 11 5.84 0.87 -0.94
C VAL A 11 5.46 -0.43 -0.23
N PRO A 12 5.99 -1.58 -0.66
CA PRO A 12 5.73 -2.85 0.02
C PRO A 12 6.48 -2.97 1.34
N ASP A 13 5.77 -3.35 2.39
CA ASP A 13 6.35 -3.81 3.65
C ASP A 13 6.24 -5.35 3.75
N TYR A 14 7.38 -6.02 3.68
CA TYR A 14 7.47 -7.49 3.77
C TYR A 14 7.68 -8.00 5.21
N ALA A 15 7.79 -7.08 6.19
CA ALA A 15 7.98 -7.44 7.59
C ALA A 15 6.65 -7.84 8.26
N HIS A 16 5.53 -7.36 7.73
CA HIS A 16 4.19 -7.62 8.24
C HIS A 16 3.36 -8.43 7.24
N ALA A 17 2.40 -9.20 7.76
CA ALA A 17 1.44 -9.97 6.99
C ALA A 17 0.05 -9.33 7.03
N CYS A 18 -0.70 -9.49 5.95
CA CYS A 18 -2.06 -8.99 5.82
C CYS A 18 -2.98 -9.63 6.87
N GLU A 19 -3.70 -8.81 7.65
CA GLU A 19 -4.63 -9.31 8.67
C GLU A 19 -5.83 -10.09 8.08
N VAL A 20 -6.14 -9.87 6.80
CA VAL A 20 -7.30 -10.46 6.13
C VAL A 20 -6.98 -11.82 5.51
N CYS A 21 -5.91 -11.91 4.71
CA CYS A 21 -5.58 -13.11 3.93
C CYS A 21 -4.23 -13.75 4.30
N GLY A 22 -3.47 -13.14 5.20
CA GLY A 22 -2.17 -13.64 5.66
C GLY A 22 -1.02 -13.47 4.66
N THR A 23 -1.24 -12.88 3.48
CA THR A 23 -0.19 -12.69 2.47
C THR A 23 0.70 -11.49 2.79
N THR A 24 1.88 -11.46 2.18
CA THR A 24 2.83 -10.34 2.18
C THR A 24 3.05 -9.87 0.74
N PRO A 25 3.42 -8.60 0.50
CA PRO A 25 3.63 -7.51 1.49
C PRO A 25 2.35 -6.76 1.87
N VAL A 26 2.37 -6.06 3.02
CA VAL A 26 1.36 -5.03 3.35
C VAL A 26 1.73 -3.68 2.73
N VAL A 27 0.76 -2.77 2.65
CA VAL A 27 0.94 -1.45 2.05
C VAL A 27 1.53 -0.46 3.07
N ALA A 28 2.61 0.21 2.71
CA ALA A 28 3.16 1.35 3.44
C ALA A 28 3.11 2.62 2.59
N GLY A 29 2.74 3.75 3.18
CA GLY A 29 2.72 5.07 2.54
C GLY A 29 3.90 5.92 2.95
N MET A 30 4.61 6.47 1.97
CA MET A 30 5.76 7.34 2.15
C MET A 30 5.42 8.78 1.79
N LYS A 31 5.97 9.74 2.54
CA LYS A 31 5.98 11.18 2.21
C LYS A 31 7.37 11.75 2.44
N ALA A 32 7.94 12.45 1.46
CA ALA A 32 9.29 13.02 1.55
C ALA A 32 10.30 12.02 2.15
N GLU A 33 10.28 10.79 1.62
CA GLU A 33 11.13 9.65 2.03
C GLU A 33 10.93 9.15 3.47
N ARG A 34 9.89 9.61 4.18
CA ARG A 34 9.52 9.13 5.51
C ARG A 34 8.28 8.27 5.45
N LEU A 35 8.26 7.20 6.24
CA LEU A 35 7.06 6.39 6.45
C LEU A 35 6.04 7.23 7.21
N VAL A 36 4.88 7.47 6.61
CA VAL A 36 3.77 8.23 7.20
C VAL A 36 2.52 7.39 7.42
N TYR A 37 2.46 6.22 6.78
CA TYR A 37 1.35 5.30 6.89
C TYR A 37 1.85 3.86 6.80
N LEU A 38 1.36 2.98 7.67
CA LEU A 38 1.57 1.54 7.57
C LEU A 38 0.21 0.87 7.69
N ALA A 39 -0.23 0.21 6.62
CA ALA A 39 -1.44 -0.58 6.63
C ALA A 39 -1.19 -1.93 7.31
N THR A 40 -2.27 -2.51 7.81
CA THR A 40 -2.35 -3.89 8.25
C THR A 40 -2.76 -4.85 7.12
N MET A 41 -2.98 -4.33 5.90
CA MET A 41 -3.50 -5.07 4.75
C MET A 41 -2.56 -5.00 3.54
N CYS A 42 -2.54 -6.07 2.74
CA CYS A 42 -1.90 -6.11 1.42
C CYS A 42 -2.71 -5.34 0.38
N GLY A 43 -2.07 -5.01 -0.76
CA GLY A 43 -2.68 -4.23 -1.83
C GLY A 43 -4.08 -4.70 -2.25
N PRO A 44 -4.29 -6.00 -2.56
CA PRO A 44 -5.59 -6.50 -2.96
C PRO A 44 -6.68 -6.29 -1.90
N CYS A 45 -6.35 -6.50 -0.62
CA CYS A 45 -7.31 -6.35 0.47
C CYS A 45 -7.58 -4.88 0.79
N LEU A 46 -6.58 -4.01 0.70
CA LEU A 46 -6.72 -2.58 0.99
C LEU A 46 -7.56 -1.86 -0.06
N TRP A 47 -7.30 -2.13 -1.35
CA TRP A 47 -7.95 -1.41 -2.46
C TRP A 47 -9.08 -2.20 -3.13
N ASN A 48 -9.33 -3.44 -2.69
CA ASN A 48 -10.26 -4.36 -3.34
C ASN A 48 -9.97 -4.52 -4.85
N GLU A 49 -8.68 -4.50 -5.22
CA GLU A 49 -8.19 -4.59 -6.59
C GLU A 49 -7.22 -5.78 -6.71
N PRO A 50 -7.64 -6.91 -7.30
CA PRO A 50 -6.81 -8.11 -7.41
C PRO A 50 -5.45 -7.88 -8.09
N LYS A 51 -5.38 -6.95 -9.05
CA LYS A 51 -4.11 -6.63 -9.76
C LYS A 51 -3.09 -5.96 -8.85
N ALA A 52 -3.52 -5.36 -7.74
CA ALA A 52 -2.64 -4.81 -6.73
C ALA A 52 -1.87 -5.88 -5.93
N VAL A 53 -1.92 -7.15 -6.33
CA VAL A 53 -1.03 -8.20 -5.81
C VAL A 53 0.44 -7.91 -6.12
N ASP A 54 0.71 -7.20 -7.22
CA ASP A 54 2.06 -6.79 -7.62
C ASP A 54 2.36 -5.36 -7.12
N PRO A 55 3.29 -5.19 -6.16
CA PRO A 55 3.67 -3.88 -5.65
C PRO A 55 4.26 -2.92 -6.68
N ALA A 56 4.76 -3.43 -7.81
CA ALA A 56 5.26 -2.59 -8.89
C ALA A 56 4.15 -1.70 -9.49
N THR A 57 2.89 -2.11 -9.34
CA THR A 57 1.73 -1.43 -9.95
C THR A 57 1.09 -0.35 -9.07
N TRP A 58 1.44 -0.29 -7.77
CA TRP A 58 0.72 0.53 -6.78
C TRP A 58 0.80 2.04 -6.97
N ASN A 59 1.76 2.50 -7.78
CA ASN A 59 2.00 3.91 -8.05
C ASN A 59 1.79 4.26 -9.53
N GLU A 60 1.29 3.30 -10.32
CA GLU A 60 0.92 3.56 -11.70
C GLU A 60 -0.34 4.44 -11.71
N ALA A 61 -0.33 5.48 -12.54
CA ALA A 61 -1.55 6.27 -12.76
C ALA A 61 -2.59 5.39 -13.47
N PRO A 62 -3.88 5.51 -13.14
CA PRO A 62 -4.91 4.89 -13.96
C PRO A 62 -4.77 5.40 -15.41
N PRO A 63 -4.96 4.52 -16.42
CA PRO A 63 -5.00 4.96 -17.81
C PRO A 63 -6.15 5.97 -17.98
N ASP A 64 -5.87 7.06 -18.69
CA ASP A 64 -6.81 8.14 -19.04
C ASP A 64 -8.07 7.63 -19.77
#